data_AF-A0AAU9PA83-F1
#
_entry.id   AF-A0AAU9PA83-F1
#
_cell.length_a   1.000
_cell.length_b   1.000
_cell.length_c   1.000
_cell.angle_alpha   90.00
_cell.angle_beta   90.00
_cell.angle_gamma   90.00
#
_symmetry.space_group_name_H-M   'P 1'
#
loop_
_entity.id
_entity.type
_entity.pdbx_description
1 polymer ?
#
loop_
_entity_poly.entity_id
_entity_poly.type
_entity_poly.pdbx_seq_one_letter_code
_entity_poly.pdbx_strand_id
1 'polypeptide(L)'
;MNAHSNTICDCSLKAIDYGVNSDQAMQTLGDHKLPHFFNYPPYFTLQPVRETREKQIQLWKELILDYCRTQKIFIIGLEEDFPLFSNPAIERSLNHEAREAFLSAIVLDGRAEWMDKSHRQCLILWHRIKDWADLILRFVKENGLEDSVMTIEEIRSGIESRGTDIHGMERTVLVRALKTSGKQRKTCNLQGNFNR
;
A
#
# COMPACT_ATOMS: atom_id res chain seq x y z
N MET A 1 50.74 -6.36 -22.78
CA MET A 1 50.34 -5.01 -23.22
C MET A 1 48.89 -4.79 -22.81
N ASN A 2 48.74 -3.95 -21.79
CA ASN A 2 47.58 -3.29 -21.20
C ASN A 2 46.17 -3.87 -21.39
N ALA A 3 45.66 -4.44 -20.30
CA ALA A 3 44.26 -4.36 -19.90
C ALA A 3 43.82 -2.89 -19.80
N HIS A 4 42.68 -2.54 -20.40
CA HIS A 4 41.98 -1.30 -20.10
C HIS A 4 40.71 -1.60 -19.31
N SER A 5 40.83 -1.31 -18.02
CA SER A 5 39.78 -1.23 -17.02
C SER A 5 38.77 -0.15 -17.43
N ASN A 6 37.51 -0.52 -17.64
CA ASN A 6 36.39 0.43 -17.64
C ASN A 6 35.65 0.30 -16.31
N THR A 7 36.20 0.98 -15.31
CA THR A 7 35.58 1.22 -14.01
C THR A 7 34.55 2.32 -14.19
N ILE A 8 33.32 1.98 -14.56
CA ILE A 8 32.20 2.92 -14.51
C ILE A 8 31.69 2.94 -13.07
N CYS A 9 31.73 4.13 -12.46
CA CYS A 9 31.43 4.43 -11.07
C CYS A 9 30.07 3.91 -10.60
N ASP A 10 30.08 2.75 -9.96
CA ASP A 10 28.99 2.18 -9.16
C ASP A 10 28.97 2.78 -7.75
N CYS A 11 28.54 4.06 -7.65
CA CYS A 11 28.47 4.78 -6.36
C CYS A 11 27.02 4.88 -5.82
N SER A 12 26.01 4.74 -6.68
CA SER A 12 24.59 4.93 -6.32
C SER A 12 23.95 3.67 -5.70
N LEU A 13 24.49 2.49 -5.96
CA LEU A 13 24.03 1.23 -5.36
C LEU A 13 24.80 0.86 -4.09
N LYS A 14 26.08 1.22 -3.99
CA LYS A 14 26.86 1.00 -2.77
C LYS A 14 26.36 1.79 -1.57
N ALA A 15 25.62 2.88 -1.76
CA ALA A 15 25.04 3.64 -0.65
C ALA A 15 23.79 3.01 -0.01
N ILE A 16 23.18 2.00 -0.66
CA ILE A 16 22.07 1.23 -0.07
C ILE A 16 22.61 0.10 0.82
N ASP A 17 23.84 -0.39 0.56
CA ASP A 17 24.50 -1.44 1.35
C ASP A 17 25.63 -0.93 2.28
N TYR A 18 26.17 0.29 2.11
CA TYR A 18 27.18 0.88 3.00
C TYR A 18 26.62 2.06 3.80
N GLY A 19 26.02 1.73 4.95
CA GLY A 19 25.56 2.72 5.90
C GLY A 19 24.83 2.15 7.11
N VAL A 20 25.21 0.96 7.59
CA VAL A 20 24.76 0.50 8.93
C VAL A 20 25.53 1.33 9.96
N ASN A 21 25.05 2.54 10.21
CA ASN A 21 25.39 3.28 11.42
C ASN A 21 24.27 2.97 12.41
N SER A 22 24.57 2.12 13.39
CA SER A 22 23.62 1.51 14.33
C SER A 22 22.98 2.47 15.34
N ASP A 23 23.17 3.78 15.18
CA ASP A 23 22.76 4.82 16.15
C ASP A 23 21.83 5.89 15.57
N GLN A 24 21.06 5.60 14.51
CA GLN A 24 19.95 6.47 14.12
C GLN A 24 18.67 6.02 14.79
N ALA A 25 18.17 6.84 15.73
CA ALA A 25 16.90 6.67 16.42
C ALA A 25 15.81 6.24 15.45
N MET A 26 15.10 5.16 15.79
CA MET A 26 13.96 4.67 15.00
C MET A 26 12.94 5.79 14.88
N GLN A 27 12.81 6.36 13.68
CA GLN A 27 11.78 7.36 13.41
C GLN A 27 10.43 6.63 13.37
N THR A 28 9.45 7.19 14.05
CA THR A 28 8.07 6.66 14.02
C THR A 28 7.15 7.71 13.45
N LEU A 29 6.16 7.23 12.69
CA LEU A 29 5.07 8.05 12.18
C LEU A 29 3.78 7.52 12.81
N GLY A 30 3.39 8.14 13.92
CA GLY A 30 2.46 7.54 14.87
C GLY A 30 3.08 6.26 15.46
N ASP A 31 2.34 5.15 15.40
CA ASP A 31 2.78 3.82 15.88
C ASP A 31 3.60 3.03 14.84
N HIS A 32 3.73 3.55 13.62
CA HIS A 32 4.43 2.85 12.54
C HIS A 32 5.94 3.15 12.56
N LYS A 33 6.76 2.10 12.55
CA LYS A 33 8.22 2.19 12.56
C LYS A 33 8.74 2.41 11.14
N LEU A 34 9.42 3.52 10.91
CA LEU A 34 9.98 3.83 9.61
C LEU A 34 11.33 3.12 9.40
N PRO A 35 11.62 2.67 8.16
CA PRO A 35 12.89 2.04 7.84
C PRO A 35 14.04 3.07 7.83
N HIS A 36 15.26 2.61 8.08
CA HIS A 36 16.45 3.48 8.15
C HIS A 36 16.67 4.32 6.89
N PHE A 37 16.38 3.77 5.70
CA PHE A 37 16.52 4.48 4.43
C PHE A 37 15.55 5.66 4.28
N PHE A 38 14.52 5.78 5.13
CA PHE A 38 13.62 6.94 5.12
C PHE A 38 14.31 8.24 5.55
N ASN A 39 15.47 8.16 6.20
CA ASN A 39 16.31 9.32 6.53
C ASN A 39 17.44 9.55 5.51
N TYR A 40 17.44 8.84 4.38
CA TYR A 40 18.42 9.02 3.32
C TYR A 40 17.90 10.04 2.29
N PRO A 41 18.47 11.28 2.19
CA PRO A 41 17.91 12.32 1.33
C PRO A 41 17.72 11.94 -0.14
N PRO A 42 18.63 11.16 -0.79
CA PRO A 42 18.42 10.71 -2.16
C PRO A 42 17.20 9.79 -2.34
N TYR A 43 16.69 9.16 -1.28
CA TYR A 43 15.49 8.33 -1.33
C TYR A 43 14.23 9.12 -1.75
N PHE A 44 14.18 10.42 -1.47
CA PHE A 44 13.10 11.33 -1.86
C PHE A 44 13.29 11.97 -3.25
N THR A 45 14.32 11.56 -3.99
CA THR A 45 14.58 12.04 -5.36
C THR A 45 14.55 10.86 -6.31
N LEU A 46 13.79 10.95 -7.39
CA LEU A 46 13.69 9.88 -8.38
C LEU A 46 15.06 9.61 -9.01
N GLN A 47 15.56 8.38 -8.87
CA GLN A 47 16.92 8.06 -9.28
C GLN A 47 17.05 7.98 -10.82
N PRO A 48 18.10 8.56 -11.42
CA PRO A 48 18.28 8.54 -12.88
C PRO A 48 18.73 7.17 -13.39
N VAL A 49 19.48 6.43 -12.56
CA VAL A 49 20.00 5.11 -12.89
C VAL A 49 18.87 4.09 -12.78
N ARG A 50 18.61 3.35 -13.87
CA ARG A 50 17.48 2.42 -13.96
C ARG A 50 17.47 1.37 -12.84
N GLU A 51 18.59 0.69 -12.60
CA GLU A 51 18.66 -0.36 -11.56
C GLU A 51 18.40 0.21 -10.16
N THR A 52 19.00 1.36 -9.83
CA THR A 52 18.78 2.04 -8.55
C THR A 52 17.33 2.50 -8.42
N ARG A 53 16.73 3.00 -9.50
CA ARG A 53 15.33 3.41 -9.53
C ARG A 53 14.38 2.23 -9.33
N GLU A 54 14.65 1.07 -9.92
CA GLU A 54 13.85 -0.14 -9.73
C GLU A 54 13.88 -0.59 -8.25
N LYS A 55 15.06 -0.57 -7.60
CA LYS A 55 15.18 -0.85 -6.16
C LYS A 55 14.44 0.20 -5.31
N GLN A 56 14.61 1.48 -5.62
CA GLN A 56 13.91 2.58 -4.95
C GLN A 56 12.39 2.41 -5.03
N ILE A 57 11.86 2.12 -6.23
CA ILE A 57 10.43 1.88 -6.44
C ILE A 57 9.97 0.71 -5.56
N GLN A 58 10.72 -0.39 -5.52
CA GLN A 58 10.34 -1.54 -4.70
C GLN A 58 10.27 -1.20 -3.20
N LEU A 59 11.25 -0.45 -2.68
CA LEU A 59 11.24 0.02 -1.30
C LEU A 59 10.04 0.94 -1.00
N TRP A 60 9.71 1.85 -1.92
CA TRP A 60 8.53 2.72 -1.78
C TRP A 60 7.22 1.93 -1.81
N LYS A 61 7.10 0.92 -2.70
CA LYS A 61 5.92 0.05 -2.76
C LYS A 61 5.68 -0.65 -1.42
N GLU A 62 6.73 -1.25 -0.85
CA GLU A 62 6.65 -1.96 0.42
C GLU A 62 6.29 -1.01 1.57
N LEU A 63 6.97 0.14 1.66
CA LEU A 63 6.71 1.13 2.70
C LEU A 63 5.28 1.69 2.63
N ILE A 64 4.80 2.06 1.45
CA ILE A 64 3.45 2.61 1.27
C ILE A 64 2.40 1.57 1.67
N LEU A 65 2.55 0.32 1.21
CA LEU A 65 1.58 -0.74 1.51
C LEU A 65 1.54 -1.08 3.00
N ASP A 66 2.70 -1.17 3.65
CA ASP A 66 2.79 -1.50 5.08
C ASP A 66 2.26 -0.38 5.98
N TYR A 67 2.61 0.87 5.67
CA TYR A 67 2.07 2.03 6.36
C TYR A 67 0.56 2.13 6.20
N CYS A 68 0.06 2.01 4.96
CA CYS A 68 -1.37 2.06 4.69
C CYS A 68 -2.12 0.94 5.41
N ARG A 69 -1.56 -0.28 5.48
CA ARG A 69 -2.14 -1.38 6.24
C ARG A 69 -2.21 -1.09 7.74
N THR A 70 -1.12 -0.58 8.31
CA THR A 70 -1.02 -0.29 9.75
C THR A 70 -2.00 0.81 10.16
N GLN A 71 -2.08 1.88 9.38
CA GLN A 71 -2.91 3.07 9.65
C GLN A 71 -4.34 2.96 9.09
N LYS A 72 -4.68 1.81 8.50
CA LYS A 72 -5.96 1.53 7.84
C LYS A 72 -6.35 2.53 6.73
N ILE A 73 -5.37 3.01 5.96
CA ILE A 73 -5.55 3.98 4.86
C ILE A 73 -5.74 3.28 3.52
N PHE A 74 -6.91 3.44 2.91
CA PHE A 74 -7.22 2.84 1.60
C PHE A 74 -7.08 3.81 0.43
N ILE A 75 -7.14 5.13 0.67
CA ILE A 75 -7.15 6.13 -0.40
C ILE A 75 -5.97 7.06 -0.18
N ILE A 76 -5.17 7.27 -1.23
CA ILE A 76 -4.10 8.25 -1.27
C ILE A 76 -4.42 9.24 -2.39
N GLY A 77 -4.48 10.53 -2.07
CA GLY A 77 -4.53 11.59 -3.06
C GLY A 77 -3.12 11.92 -3.56
N LEU A 78 -2.97 12.11 -4.89
CA LEU A 78 -1.69 12.45 -5.51
C LEU A 78 -1.23 13.87 -5.14
N GLU A 79 -2.19 14.81 -5.11
CA GLU A 79 -2.00 16.22 -4.74
C GLU A 79 -2.19 16.49 -3.25
N GLU A 80 -2.73 15.51 -2.50
CA GLU A 80 -2.98 15.65 -1.07
C GLU A 80 -1.71 15.44 -0.24
N ASP A 81 -1.68 16.02 0.95
CA ASP A 81 -0.60 15.77 1.90
C ASP A 81 -0.71 14.35 2.45
N PHE A 82 0.33 13.56 2.18
CA PHE A 82 0.44 12.21 2.71
C PHE A 82 1.72 12.10 3.57
N PRO A 83 1.62 11.61 4.81
CA PRO A 83 2.75 11.62 5.74
C PRO A 83 4.03 10.93 5.25
N LEU A 84 3.94 9.93 4.37
CA LEU A 84 5.14 9.30 3.80
C LEU A 84 5.81 10.12 2.69
N PHE A 85 5.12 11.08 2.09
CA PHE A 85 5.66 11.87 0.97
C PHE A 85 6.52 13.05 1.44
N SER A 86 6.59 13.32 2.73
CA SER A 86 7.42 14.37 3.32
C SER A 86 8.10 13.85 4.57
N ASN A 87 9.40 14.08 4.68
CA ASN A 87 10.16 13.86 5.90
C ASN A 87 10.75 15.19 6.38
N PRO A 88 10.10 15.85 7.36
CA PRO A 88 10.58 17.10 7.94
C PRO A 88 11.96 16.98 8.59
N ALA A 89 12.35 15.79 9.10
CA ALA A 89 13.62 15.60 9.81
C ALA A 89 14.85 15.78 8.90
N ILE A 90 14.69 15.54 7.60
CA ILE A 90 15.73 15.74 6.58
C ILE A 90 15.37 16.84 5.58
N GLU A 91 14.27 17.55 5.82
CA GLU A 91 13.75 18.62 4.96
C GLU A 91 13.56 18.18 3.49
N ARG A 92 13.03 16.97 3.28
CA ARG A 92 12.77 16.43 1.93
C ARG A 92 11.32 16.03 1.74
N SER A 93 10.85 16.24 0.52
CA SER A 93 9.54 15.79 0.07
C SER A 93 9.59 15.27 -1.36
N LEU A 94 8.69 14.35 -1.68
CA LEU A 94 8.51 13.84 -3.03
C LEU A 94 7.80 14.89 -3.89
N ASN A 95 8.35 15.14 -5.09
CA ASN A 95 7.67 15.91 -6.12
C ASN A 95 6.51 15.10 -6.74
N HIS A 96 5.64 15.78 -7.48
CA HIS A 96 4.46 15.15 -8.12
C HIS A 96 4.85 13.96 -9.01
N GLU A 97 5.88 14.12 -9.85
CA GLU A 97 6.36 13.09 -10.76
C GLU A 97 6.78 11.81 -10.02
N ALA A 98 7.53 11.92 -8.92
CA ALA A 98 7.94 10.77 -8.11
C ALA A 98 6.75 10.10 -7.44
N ARG A 99 5.81 10.88 -6.88
CA ARG A 99 4.57 10.33 -6.29
C ARG A 99 3.77 9.53 -7.30
N GLU A 100 3.57 10.08 -8.50
CA GLU A 100 2.84 9.44 -9.58
C GLU A 100 3.56 8.16 -10.05
N ALA A 101 4.88 8.21 -10.20
CA ALA A 101 5.69 7.06 -10.58
C ALA A 101 5.57 5.90 -9.58
N PHE A 102 5.66 6.19 -8.27
CA PHE A 102 5.57 5.17 -7.22
C PHE A 102 4.16 4.59 -7.12
N LEU A 103 3.11 5.42 -7.13
CA LEU A 103 1.73 4.95 -7.11
C LEU A 103 1.39 4.14 -8.36
N SER A 104 1.81 4.60 -9.54
CA SER A 104 1.64 3.87 -10.80
C SER A 104 2.33 2.50 -10.78
N ALA A 105 3.50 2.38 -10.13
CA ALA A 105 4.17 1.11 -9.97
C ALA A 105 3.41 0.13 -9.05
N ILE A 106 2.71 0.63 -8.02
CA ILE A 106 1.82 -0.21 -7.19
C ILE A 106 0.59 -0.64 -8.00
N VAL A 107 0.05 0.25 -8.83
CA VAL A 107 -1.08 -0.05 -9.73
C VAL A 107 -0.71 -1.13 -10.74
N LEU A 108 0.47 -1.03 -11.36
CA LEU A 108 0.99 -2.03 -12.30
C LEU A 108 1.15 -3.41 -11.64
N ASP A 109 1.48 -3.44 -10.36
CA ASP A 109 1.60 -4.66 -9.55
C ASP A 109 0.23 -5.26 -9.15
N GLY A 110 -0.87 -4.58 -9.49
CA GLY A 110 -2.24 -4.97 -9.12
C GLY A 110 -2.55 -4.82 -7.63
N ARG A 111 -1.74 -4.02 -6.91
CA ARG A 111 -1.91 -3.73 -5.48
C ARG A 111 -2.48 -2.34 -5.21
N ALA A 112 -2.84 -1.61 -6.26
CA ALA A 112 -3.59 -0.37 -6.18
C ALA A 112 -4.36 -0.14 -7.48
N GLU A 113 -5.33 0.79 -7.46
CA GLU A 113 -6.11 1.16 -8.63
C GLU A 113 -6.43 2.66 -8.61
N TRP A 114 -6.31 3.33 -9.75
CA TRP A 114 -6.76 4.71 -9.89
C TRP A 114 -8.28 4.77 -9.84
N MET A 115 -8.82 5.67 -9.01
CA MET A 115 -10.27 5.84 -8.85
C MET A 115 -10.90 6.62 -10.00
N ASP A 116 -10.10 7.44 -10.69
CA ASP A 116 -10.52 8.36 -11.73
C ASP A 116 -9.57 8.33 -12.93
N LYS A 117 -10.08 8.73 -14.11
CA LYS A 117 -9.25 8.87 -15.32
C LYS A 117 -8.20 9.98 -15.21
N SER A 118 -8.40 10.91 -14.27
CA SER A 118 -7.48 12.00 -13.97
C SER A 118 -6.37 11.62 -12.98
N HIS A 119 -6.33 10.36 -12.51
CA HIS A 119 -5.30 9.84 -11.59
C HIS A 119 -5.10 10.73 -10.33
N ARG A 120 -6.18 11.33 -9.81
CA ARG A 120 -6.09 12.19 -8.62
C ARG A 120 -6.05 11.38 -7.34
N GLN A 121 -6.77 10.27 -7.32
CA GLN A 121 -6.88 9.42 -6.14
C GLN A 121 -6.59 7.96 -6.48
N CYS A 122 -5.78 7.34 -5.63
CA CYS A 122 -5.35 5.96 -5.75
C CYS A 122 -5.93 5.14 -4.60
N LEU A 123 -6.69 4.10 -4.95
CA LEU A 123 -7.20 3.10 -4.03
C LEU A 123 -6.13 2.04 -3.80
N ILE A 124 -5.57 1.99 -2.60
CA ILE A 124 -4.54 1.04 -2.20
C ILE A 124 -5.19 -0.27 -1.72
N LEU A 125 -4.67 -1.38 -2.21
CA LEU A 125 -5.14 -2.73 -1.91
C LEU A 125 -4.03 -3.52 -1.21
N TRP A 126 -3.98 -3.47 0.14
CA TRP A 126 -2.95 -4.21 0.90
C TRP A 126 -3.10 -5.73 0.76
N HIS A 127 -4.34 -6.19 0.57
CA HIS A 127 -4.66 -7.52 0.07
C HIS A 127 -5.38 -7.39 -1.27
N ARG A 128 -5.19 -8.38 -2.16
CA ARG A 128 -5.92 -8.38 -3.43
C ARG A 128 -7.41 -8.64 -3.16
N ILE A 129 -8.26 -8.22 -4.08
CA ILE A 129 -9.72 -8.39 -3.96
C ILE A 129 -10.13 -9.86 -3.71
N LYS A 130 -9.41 -10.81 -4.31
CA LYS A 130 -9.63 -12.25 -4.07
C LYS A 130 -9.27 -12.66 -2.64
N ASP A 131 -8.12 -12.23 -2.16
CA ASP A 131 -7.65 -12.54 -0.80
C ASP A 131 -8.60 -11.91 0.25
N TRP A 132 -9.10 -10.70 -0.02
CA TRP A 132 -10.16 -10.07 0.78
C TRP A 132 -11.46 -10.87 0.77
N ALA A 133 -11.87 -11.40 -0.37
CA ALA A 133 -13.08 -12.23 -0.49
C ALA A 133 -12.98 -13.48 0.40
N ASP A 134 -11.80 -14.11 0.44
CA ASP A 134 -11.53 -15.26 1.29
C ASP A 134 -11.43 -14.90 2.78
N LEU A 135 -10.88 -13.72 3.11
CA LEU A 135 -10.85 -13.19 4.47
C LEU A 135 -12.26 -12.92 5.00
N ILE A 136 -13.09 -12.21 4.24
CA ILE A 136 -14.48 -11.91 4.60
C ILE A 136 -15.27 -13.21 4.77
N LEU A 137 -15.01 -14.19 3.91
CA LEU A 137 -15.66 -15.47 4.03
C LEU A 137 -15.31 -16.20 5.33
N ARG A 138 -14.02 -16.26 5.67
CA ARG A 138 -13.59 -16.87 6.94
C ARG A 138 -14.20 -16.14 8.13
N PHE A 139 -14.21 -14.82 8.09
CA PHE A 139 -14.86 -13.99 9.10
C PHE A 139 -16.34 -14.33 9.30
N VAL A 140 -17.13 -14.47 8.21
CA VAL A 140 -18.54 -14.85 8.31
C VAL A 140 -18.72 -16.24 8.93
N LYS A 141 -17.85 -17.20 8.56
CA LYS A 141 -17.85 -18.56 9.10
C LYS A 141 -17.50 -18.64 10.58
N GLU A 142 -16.42 -17.97 10.97
CA GLU A 142 -15.89 -18.01 12.33
C GLU A 142 -16.86 -17.38 13.35
N ASN A 143 -17.66 -16.40 12.90
CA ASN A 143 -18.66 -15.74 13.73
C ASN A 143 -20.08 -16.34 13.60
N GLY A 144 -20.26 -17.43 12.82
CA GLY A 144 -21.56 -18.08 12.64
C GLY A 144 -22.60 -17.21 11.93
N LEU A 145 -22.16 -16.27 11.08
CA LEU A 145 -23.01 -15.29 10.41
C LEU A 145 -23.47 -15.74 9.01
N GLU A 146 -23.31 -17.02 8.67
CA GLU A 146 -23.59 -17.54 7.31
C GLU A 146 -25.06 -17.39 6.89
N ASP A 147 -25.99 -17.57 7.84
CA ASP A 147 -27.44 -17.48 7.61
C ASP A 147 -28.02 -16.12 8.04
N SER A 148 -27.17 -15.21 8.53
CA SER A 148 -27.58 -13.89 9.00
C SER A 148 -27.48 -12.85 7.89
N VAL A 149 -28.50 -11.99 7.77
CA VAL A 149 -28.45 -10.84 6.89
C VAL A 149 -27.63 -9.75 7.57
N MET A 150 -26.45 -9.46 7.04
CA MET A 150 -25.62 -8.36 7.52
C MET A 150 -25.47 -7.25 6.48
N THR A 151 -25.48 -6.02 6.97
CA THR A 151 -25.19 -4.82 6.19
C THR A 151 -23.69 -4.61 6.04
N ILE A 152 -23.32 -3.81 5.04
CA ILE A 152 -21.93 -3.42 4.80
C ILE A 152 -21.33 -2.70 6.02
N GLU A 153 -22.09 -1.88 6.72
CA GLU A 153 -21.58 -1.15 7.90
C GLU A 153 -21.37 -2.07 9.10
N GLU A 154 -22.23 -3.07 9.31
CA GLU A 154 -22.04 -4.07 10.37
C GLU A 154 -20.76 -4.88 10.13
N ILE A 155 -20.44 -5.23 8.89
CA ILE A 155 -19.18 -5.91 8.55
C ILE A 155 -17.96 -5.02 8.79
N ARG A 156 -18.05 -3.72 8.43
CA ARG A 156 -16.89 -2.80 8.46
C ARG A 156 -16.63 -2.21 9.84
N SER A 157 -17.67 -2.00 10.62
CA SER A 157 -17.64 -1.22 11.86
C SER A 157 -18.30 -1.92 13.05
N GLY A 158 -18.90 -3.08 12.84
CA GLY A 158 -19.53 -3.87 13.89
C GLY A 158 -18.52 -4.45 14.88
N ILE A 159 -19.05 -4.96 15.99
CA ILE A 159 -18.24 -5.47 17.11
C ILE A 159 -17.40 -6.66 16.66
N GLU A 160 -17.99 -7.59 15.91
CA GLU A 160 -17.31 -8.79 15.40
C GLU A 160 -16.08 -8.45 14.56
N SER A 161 -16.11 -7.35 13.81
CA SER A 161 -15.00 -6.97 12.94
C SER A 161 -13.78 -6.43 13.71
N ARG A 162 -13.95 -6.00 14.96
CA ARG A 162 -12.88 -5.34 15.74
C ARG A 162 -11.66 -6.25 15.91
N GLY A 163 -10.48 -5.67 15.71
CA GLY A 163 -9.22 -6.42 15.77
C GLY A 163 -8.90 -7.24 14.52
N THR A 164 -9.82 -7.31 13.55
CA THR A 164 -9.55 -7.92 12.24
C THR A 164 -9.10 -6.87 11.22
N ASP A 165 -8.52 -7.33 10.11
CA ASP A 165 -8.17 -6.46 8.98
C ASP A 165 -9.41 -5.92 8.24
N ILE A 166 -10.59 -6.50 8.45
CA ILE A 166 -11.87 -6.08 7.84
C ILE A 166 -12.43 -4.82 8.52
N HIS A 167 -12.04 -4.55 9.78
CA HIS A 167 -12.47 -3.35 10.48
C HIS A 167 -11.94 -2.09 9.79
N GLY A 168 -12.82 -1.14 9.51
CA GLY A 168 -12.48 0.10 8.82
C GLY A 168 -12.15 -0.07 7.33
N MET A 169 -12.39 -1.25 6.75
CA MET A 169 -12.20 -1.52 5.32
C MET A 169 -12.94 -0.50 4.46
N GLU A 170 -12.42 -0.11 3.30
CA GLU A 170 -13.14 0.81 2.41
C GLU A 170 -14.36 0.12 1.75
N ARG A 171 -15.48 0.87 1.62
CA ARG A 171 -16.78 0.34 1.15
C ARG A 171 -16.65 -0.33 -0.21
N THR A 172 -16.00 0.33 -1.16
CA THR A 172 -15.82 -0.14 -2.53
C THR A 172 -15.02 -1.44 -2.57
N VAL A 173 -13.93 -1.56 -1.78
CA VAL A 173 -13.15 -2.80 -1.67
C VAL A 173 -14.03 -3.94 -1.13
N LEU A 174 -14.81 -3.69 -0.07
CA LEU A 174 -15.70 -4.72 0.50
C LEU A 174 -16.74 -5.20 -0.52
N VAL A 175 -17.42 -4.27 -1.18
CA VAL A 175 -18.42 -4.57 -2.21
C VAL A 175 -17.82 -5.39 -3.34
N ARG A 176 -16.61 -5.05 -3.79
CA ARG A 176 -15.91 -5.77 -4.84
C ARG A 176 -15.49 -7.18 -4.40
N ALA A 177 -15.02 -7.32 -3.16
CA ALA A 177 -14.67 -8.62 -2.60
C ALA A 177 -15.90 -9.53 -2.48
N LEU A 178 -17.03 -9.01 -1.98
CA LEU A 178 -18.32 -9.73 -1.91
C LEU A 178 -18.85 -10.14 -3.30
N LYS A 179 -18.75 -9.25 -4.30
CA LYS A 179 -19.10 -9.60 -5.69
C LYS A 179 -18.19 -10.70 -6.26
N THR A 180 -16.93 -10.74 -5.84
CA THR A 180 -15.96 -11.74 -6.28
C THR A 180 -16.20 -13.10 -5.63
N SER A 181 -16.51 -13.14 -4.32
CA SER A 181 -16.89 -14.39 -3.63
C SER A 181 -18.19 -14.97 -4.18
N GLY A 182 -19.19 -14.13 -4.51
CA GLY A 182 -20.45 -14.56 -5.11
C GLY A 182 -20.30 -15.21 -6.50
N LYS A 183 -19.28 -14.83 -7.29
CA LYS A 183 -18.98 -15.49 -8.57
C LYS A 183 -18.30 -16.86 -8.40
N GLN A 184 -17.55 -17.08 -7.32
CA GLN A 184 -16.99 -18.40 -6.99
C GLN A 184 -18.00 -19.31 -6.28
N ARG A 185 -19.04 -18.74 -5.69
CA ARG A 185 -20.06 -19.45 -4.91
C ARG A 185 -21.43 -19.34 -5.55
N LYS A 186 -21.79 -20.34 -6.35
CA LYS A 186 -23.18 -20.68 -6.65
C LYS A 186 -23.98 -21.13 -5.39
N THR A 187 -23.68 -20.65 -4.17
CA THR A 187 -24.20 -21.27 -2.94
C THR A 187 -24.34 -20.41 -1.67
N CYS A 188 -24.31 -19.07 -1.71
CA CYS A 188 -24.80 -18.30 -0.55
C CYS A 188 -25.63 -17.10 -1.02
N ASN A 189 -26.92 -17.12 -0.73
CA ASN A 189 -27.88 -16.05 -1.01
C ASN A 189 -27.56 -14.81 -0.18
N LEU A 190 -26.72 -13.92 -0.69
CA LEU A 190 -26.62 -12.55 -0.21
C LEU A 190 -27.37 -11.65 -1.20
N GLN A 191 -28.69 -11.53 -1.01
CA GLN A 191 -29.50 -10.53 -1.71
C GLN A 191 -29.29 -9.16 -1.06
N GLY A 192 -28.20 -8.49 -1.45
CA GLY A 192 -28.05 -7.06 -1.26
C GLY A 192 -28.55 -6.34 -2.50
N ASN A 193 -29.67 -5.63 -2.40
CA ASN A 193 -30.13 -4.69 -3.43
C ASN A 193 -29.07 -3.60 -3.63
N PHE A 194 -28.19 -3.81 -4.59
CA PHE A 194 -27.24 -2.81 -5.09
C PHE A 194 -27.98 -1.89 -6.05
N ASN A 195 -28.75 -0.93 -5.52
CA ASN A 195 -29.08 0.34 -6.18
C ASN A 195 -29.84 1.25 -5.21
N ARG A 196 -29.09 2.05 -4.43
CA ARG A 196 -29.38 3.46 -4.20
C ARG A 196 -28.16 4.18 -3.65
#